data_AF-A0A143HEB6-F1
#
_entry.id   AF-A0A143HEB6-F1
#
_cell.length_a   1.000
_cell.length_b   1.000
_cell.length_c   1.000
_cell.angle_alpha   90.00
_cell.angle_beta   90.00
_cell.angle_gamma   90.00
#
_symmetry.space_group_name_H-M   'P 1'
#
loop_
_entity.id
_entity.type
_entity.pdbx_description
1 polymer ?
#
loop_
_entity_poly.entity_id
_entity_poly.type
_entity_poly.pdbx_seq_one_letter_code
_entity_poly.pdbx_strand_id
1 'polypeptide(L)'
;MIDYKNIDFTIYQVGGSCCDKYIYESDKQMYIKEIKKEISGVDNGFKKLFYEIEHMKKNNEIYEKLYPKIYHINDDKDKYSVAMEYCFDGITLADLLRNNIIEQDYTNNSIKYVLDTLFDTVYQDNSKSPNKNYIIDNYTGRIKNRLNSLKDIGIVKVYGFSNKLYKMMELGFVLNDEFYPPIFDYINFIEKDNSLLNKLQILNTTDSHHDLIPGNILVKIDENYKSRITDFKLIDPRGVGETGSDNRHYTYDIGKLLLGADTLDIFRIFNGKCADKLYQYECVENNRMVDEYKLEFDINSPIVKKYDNTTEFIWEYLMSHPRLNEYDILRFLFSQACMYHPDVPCRIIDEKDEEIAICMYLRGSMMLRKFMDYVYGSDPFKERFII
;
A
#
# COMPACT_ATOMS: atom_id res chain seq x y z
N MET A 1 -3.15 -3.05 -34.70
CA MET A 1 -2.19 -4.08 -34.24
C MET A 1 -1.14 -3.32 -33.44
N ILE A 2 -1.15 -3.46 -32.11
CA ILE A 2 -0.20 -2.75 -31.23
C ILE A 2 1.18 -3.37 -31.43
N ASP A 3 2.21 -2.54 -31.61
CA ASP A 3 3.58 -3.01 -31.73
C ASP A 3 4.19 -3.22 -30.34
N TYR A 4 3.94 -4.40 -29.77
CA TYR A 4 4.43 -4.79 -28.45
C TYR A 4 5.97 -4.89 -28.37
N LYS A 5 6.71 -4.78 -29.50
CA LYS A 5 8.17 -4.79 -29.52
C LYS A 5 8.82 -3.59 -28.84
N ASN A 6 8.06 -2.52 -28.58
CA ASN A 6 8.55 -1.31 -27.93
C ASN A 6 8.15 -1.20 -26.45
N ILE A 7 7.66 -2.29 -25.84
CA ILE A 7 7.36 -2.31 -24.42
C ILE A 7 8.67 -2.35 -23.62
N ASP A 8 8.92 -1.30 -22.84
CA ASP A 8 10.05 -1.23 -21.92
C ASP A 8 9.65 -1.62 -20.49
N PHE A 9 10.21 -2.74 -20.02
CA PHE A 9 10.14 -3.20 -18.63
C PHE A 9 11.48 -3.02 -17.88
N THR A 10 12.36 -2.13 -18.33
CA THR A 10 13.62 -1.87 -17.61
C THR A 10 13.33 -1.55 -16.13
N ILE A 11 13.90 -2.37 -15.25
CA ILE A 11 13.79 -2.24 -13.80
C ILE A 11 14.98 -1.42 -13.31
N TYR A 12 14.71 -0.29 -12.66
CA TYR A 12 15.76 0.47 -11.98
C TYR A 12 15.84 0.03 -10.52
N GLN A 13 17.06 -0.07 -10.02
CA GLN A 13 17.30 -0.33 -8.60
C GLN A 13 16.80 0.88 -7.79
N VAL A 14 15.73 0.68 -7.03
CA VAL A 14 15.28 1.66 -6.04
C VAL A 14 16.00 1.36 -4.73
N GLY A 15 16.54 2.40 -4.10
CA GLY A 15 17.18 2.25 -2.80
C GLY A 15 16.21 1.64 -1.78
N GLY A 16 16.70 0.64 -1.06
CA GLY A 16 16.05 0.05 0.10
C GLY A 16 17.08 -0.18 1.21
N SER A 17 16.64 -0.65 2.38
CA SER A 17 17.56 -1.04 3.46
C SER A 17 18.38 -2.29 3.13
N CYS A 18 18.00 -3.03 2.09
CA CYS A 18 18.66 -4.22 1.60
C CYS A 18 19.52 -3.90 0.37
N CYS A 19 20.66 -4.57 0.26
CA CYS A 19 21.43 -4.66 -0.97
C CYS A 19 20.93 -5.86 -1.77
N ASP A 20 20.46 -5.60 -3.00
CA ASP A 20 19.93 -6.63 -3.88
C ASP A 20 20.93 -6.96 -5.00
N LYS A 21 21.15 -8.24 -5.26
CA LYS A 21 22.09 -8.73 -6.30
C LYS A 21 21.45 -9.82 -7.15
N TYR A 22 21.70 -9.73 -8.45
CA TYR A 22 21.34 -10.75 -9.43
C TYR A 22 22.57 -11.59 -9.75
N ILE A 23 22.49 -12.90 -9.55
CA ILE A 23 23.62 -13.82 -9.79
C ILE A 23 23.15 -14.98 -10.64
N TYR A 24 23.98 -15.34 -11.63
CA TYR A 24 23.87 -16.60 -12.36
C TYR A 24 24.90 -17.57 -11.80
N GLU A 25 24.45 -18.67 -11.18
CA GLU A 25 25.33 -19.72 -10.67
C GLU A 25 24.75 -21.09 -11.02
N SER A 26 25.57 -21.97 -11.61
CA SER A 26 25.20 -23.36 -11.89
C SER A 26 23.86 -23.51 -12.65
N ASP A 27 23.69 -22.77 -13.75
CA ASP A 27 22.48 -22.71 -14.59
C ASP A 27 21.20 -22.22 -13.88
N LYS A 28 21.32 -21.64 -12.68
CA LYS A 28 20.21 -21.02 -11.95
C LYS A 28 20.38 -19.51 -11.88
N GLN A 29 19.32 -18.81 -12.28
CA GLN A 29 19.17 -17.39 -11.98
C GLN A 29 18.72 -17.24 -10.53
N MET A 30 19.48 -16.47 -9.76
CA MET A 30 19.22 -16.22 -8.35
C MET A 30 19.14 -14.74 -8.08
N TYR A 31 18.21 -14.41 -7.19
CA TYR A 31 18.09 -13.11 -6.59
C TYR A 31 18.55 -13.19 -5.14
N ILE A 32 19.46 -12.30 -4.74
CA ILE A 32 20.02 -12.27 -3.39
C ILE A 32 19.60 -10.97 -2.71
N LYS A 33 18.81 -11.08 -1.64
CA LYS A 33 18.55 -9.98 -0.70
C LYS A 33 19.57 -10.04 0.43
N GLU A 34 20.15 -8.92 0.80
CA GLU A 34 21.19 -8.84 1.83
C GLU A 34 21.01 -7.61 2.71
N ILE A 35 21.16 -7.77 4.03
CA ILE A 35 21.14 -6.67 4.98
C ILE A 35 22.19 -6.82 6.07
N LYS A 36 22.80 -5.70 6.47
CA LYS A 36 23.63 -5.65 7.69
C LYS A 36 22.73 -5.56 8.91
N LYS A 37 22.99 -6.37 9.93
CA LYS A 37 22.16 -6.45 11.14
C LYS A 37 22.18 -5.17 11.99
N GLU A 38 23.22 -4.35 11.83
CA GLU A 38 23.38 -3.06 12.50
C GLU A 38 22.49 -1.94 11.93
N ILE A 39 21.87 -2.12 10.75
CA ILE A 39 21.01 -1.10 10.14
C ILE A 39 19.70 -0.97 10.93
N SER A 40 19.60 0.11 11.70
CA SER A 40 18.35 0.57 12.31
C SER A 40 17.67 1.58 11.38
N GLY A 41 16.38 1.36 11.13
CA GLY A 41 15.48 2.27 10.40
C GLY A 41 14.12 2.26 11.08
N VAL A 42 13.13 2.97 10.53
CA VAL A 42 11.79 3.09 11.14
C VAL A 42 11.17 1.72 11.49
N ASP A 43 11.50 0.67 10.71
CA ASP A 43 10.99 -0.69 10.88
C ASP A 43 12.05 -1.74 11.31
N ASN A 44 13.25 -1.34 11.76
CA ASN A 44 14.39 -2.27 11.99
C ASN A 44 14.66 -3.20 10.79
N GLY A 45 15.39 -2.72 9.78
CA GLY A 45 15.53 -3.38 8.47
C GLY A 45 15.82 -4.88 8.53
N PHE A 46 16.71 -5.33 9.42
CA PHE A 46 16.97 -6.77 9.62
C PHE A 46 15.73 -7.56 10.05
N LYS A 47 14.99 -7.08 11.06
CA LYS A 47 13.77 -7.76 11.54
C LYS A 47 12.73 -7.84 10.43
N LYS A 48 12.59 -6.79 9.62
CA LYS A 48 11.69 -6.79 8.46
C LYS A 48 12.05 -7.92 7.50
N LEU A 49 13.31 -7.99 7.04
CA LEU A 49 13.74 -9.03 6.11
C LEU A 49 13.64 -10.43 6.74
N PHE A 50 13.96 -10.58 8.02
CA PHE A 50 13.80 -11.85 8.73
C PHE A 50 12.33 -12.33 8.72
N TYR A 51 11.38 -11.49 9.10
CA TYR A 51 9.96 -11.86 9.14
C TYR A 51 9.35 -12.08 7.75
N GLU A 52 9.81 -11.34 6.74
CA GLU A 52 9.48 -11.59 5.34
C GLU A 52 9.86 -13.03 4.94
N ILE A 53 11.09 -13.43 5.22
CA ILE A 53 11.62 -14.74 4.83
C ILE A 53 10.97 -15.88 5.61
N GLU A 54 10.73 -15.72 6.91
CA GLU A 54 10.00 -16.73 7.69
C GLU A 54 8.55 -16.90 7.21
N HIS A 55 7.89 -15.80 6.83
CA HIS A 55 6.56 -15.86 6.24
C HIS A 55 6.56 -16.59 4.88
N MET A 56 7.52 -16.27 4.00
CA MET A 56 7.69 -16.97 2.72
C MET A 56 7.98 -18.46 2.89
N LYS A 57 8.79 -18.85 3.87
CA LYS A 57 9.07 -20.28 4.18
C LYS A 57 7.79 -21.01 4.58
N LYS A 58 7.07 -20.49 5.58
CA LYS A 58 5.80 -21.07 6.06
C LYS A 58 4.82 -21.25 4.89
N ASN A 59 4.68 -20.23 4.05
CA ASN A 59 3.69 -20.24 2.99
C ASN A 59 4.12 -21.05 1.76
N ASN A 60 5.42 -21.20 1.47
CA ASN A 60 5.88 -22.08 0.39
C ASN A 60 5.55 -23.56 0.64
N GLU A 61 5.37 -23.98 1.90
CA GLU A 61 4.95 -25.34 2.26
C GLU A 61 3.45 -25.58 1.99
N ILE A 62 2.63 -24.53 2.02
CA ILE A 62 1.17 -24.61 1.95
C ILE A 62 0.67 -24.21 0.55
N TYR A 63 1.20 -23.11 0.02
CA TYR A 63 0.83 -22.50 -1.24
C TYR A 63 1.94 -22.68 -2.27
N GLU A 64 2.19 -23.95 -2.63
CA GLU A 64 3.25 -24.30 -3.56
C GLU A 64 3.11 -23.44 -4.83
N LYS A 65 4.22 -22.82 -5.23
CA LYS A 65 4.36 -21.93 -6.40
C LYS A 65 3.83 -20.49 -6.26
N LEU A 66 3.21 -20.06 -5.16
CA LEU A 66 2.82 -18.63 -5.04
C LEU A 66 3.95 -17.70 -4.61
N TYR A 67 5.01 -18.23 -4.01
CA TYR A 67 6.20 -17.45 -3.61
C TYR A 67 7.44 -17.96 -4.36
N PRO A 68 8.49 -17.11 -4.50
CA PRO A 68 9.79 -17.57 -4.98
C PRO A 68 10.37 -18.66 -4.08
N LYS A 69 11.02 -19.66 -4.69
CA LYS A 69 11.71 -20.70 -3.93
C LYS A 69 12.94 -20.10 -3.22
N ILE A 70 13.07 -20.38 -1.93
CA ILE A 70 14.29 -20.02 -1.17
C ILE A 70 15.32 -21.15 -1.35
N TYR A 71 16.52 -20.79 -1.83
CA TYR A 71 17.60 -21.75 -2.08
C TYR A 71 18.51 -21.91 -0.87
N HIS A 72 18.96 -20.80 -0.29
CA HIS A 72 19.81 -20.81 0.91
C HIS A 72 19.68 -19.50 1.69
N ILE A 73 19.91 -19.60 3.00
CA ILE A 73 19.94 -18.49 3.94
C ILE A 73 21.33 -18.50 4.59
N ASN A 74 22.00 -17.36 4.57
CA ASN A 74 23.22 -17.11 5.32
C ASN A 74 22.92 -16.11 6.44
N ASP A 75 23.01 -16.59 7.68
CA ASP A 75 22.80 -15.80 8.88
C ASP A 75 24.08 -15.81 9.72
N ASP A 76 24.91 -14.78 9.56
CA ASP A 76 26.16 -14.63 10.30
C ASP A 76 26.03 -13.53 11.38
N LYS A 77 27.10 -13.23 12.11
CA LYS A 77 27.04 -12.26 13.21
C LYS A 77 26.62 -10.86 12.76
N ASP A 78 27.02 -10.46 11.56
CA ASP A 78 26.97 -9.06 11.11
C ASP A 78 25.94 -8.85 9.98
N LYS A 79 25.53 -9.92 9.30
CA LYS A 79 24.75 -9.89 8.07
C LYS A 79 23.72 -11.01 8.01
N TYR A 80 22.61 -10.71 7.33
CA TYR A 80 21.59 -11.66 6.95
C TYR A 80 21.41 -11.59 5.42
N SER A 81 21.53 -12.73 4.75
CA SER A 81 21.43 -12.81 3.29
C SER A 81 20.64 -14.03 2.87
N VAL A 82 19.77 -13.85 1.88
CA VAL A 82 18.90 -14.90 1.36
C VAL A 82 18.97 -14.94 -0.15
N ALA A 83 19.32 -16.10 -0.69
CA ALA A 83 19.22 -16.37 -2.11
C ALA A 83 17.94 -17.11 -2.42
N MET A 84 17.21 -16.57 -3.40
CA MET A 84 15.92 -17.07 -3.84
C MET A 84 15.84 -17.12 -5.37
N GLU A 85 14.82 -17.81 -5.85
CA GLU A 85 14.46 -17.89 -7.26
C GLU A 85 14.29 -16.50 -7.86
N TYR A 86 15.02 -16.20 -8.93
CA TYR A 86 14.74 -15.02 -9.74
C TYR A 86 13.56 -15.33 -10.66
N CYS A 87 12.46 -14.61 -10.46
CA CYS A 87 11.20 -14.85 -11.16
C CYS A 87 10.92 -13.74 -12.17
N PHE A 88 10.51 -14.15 -13.38
CA PHE A 88 9.86 -13.30 -14.39
C PHE A 88 10.60 -12.00 -14.73
N ASP A 89 11.93 -12.08 -14.77
CA ASP A 89 12.81 -10.94 -15.03
C ASP A 89 12.58 -9.74 -14.09
N GLY A 90 11.95 -9.97 -12.93
CA GLY A 90 11.58 -8.94 -11.96
C GLY A 90 10.36 -8.08 -12.34
N ILE A 91 9.65 -8.41 -13.42
CA ILE A 91 8.50 -7.61 -13.88
C ILE A 91 7.36 -7.74 -12.88
N THR A 92 6.75 -6.62 -12.50
CA THR A 92 5.66 -6.54 -11.53
C THR A 92 4.32 -6.15 -12.16
N LEU A 93 3.24 -6.36 -11.40
CA LEU A 93 1.92 -5.85 -11.78
C LEU A 93 1.92 -4.31 -11.89
N ALA A 94 2.73 -3.60 -11.09
CA ALA A 94 2.91 -2.16 -11.22
C ALA A 94 3.44 -1.76 -12.61
N ASP A 95 4.35 -2.55 -13.18
CA ASP A 95 4.89 -2.28 -14.51
C ASP A 95 3.82 -2.44 -15.60
N LEU A 96 2.89 -3.41 -15.44
CA LEU A 96 1.74 -3.56 -16.35
C LEU A 96 0.79 -2.36 -16.28
N LEU A 97 0.57 -1.84 -15.08
CA LEU A 97 -0.30 -0.69 -14.83
C LEU A 97 0.29 0.59 -15.44
N ARG A 98 1.59 0.80 -15.28
CA ARG A 98 2.31 1.96 -15.85
C ARG A 98 2.38 1.99 -17.36
N ASN A 99 2.44 0.82 -17.98
CA ASN A 99 2.78 0.75 -19.39
C ASN A 99 1.57 1.12 -20.27
N ASN A 100 1.61 2.30 -20.87
CA ASN A 100 0.53 2.81 -21.73
C ASN A 100 0.32 2.02 -23.03
N ILE A 101 1.28 1.19 -23.43
CA ILE A 101 1.16 0.32 -24.62
C ILE A 101 0.31 -0.93 -24.30
N ILE A 102 0.28 -1.34 -23.03
CA ILE A 102 -0.50 -2.50 -22.59
C ILE A 102 -1.97 -2.10 -22.45
N GLU A 103 -2.82 -2.84 -23.16
CA GLU A 103 -4.27 -2.62 -23.17
C GLU A 103 -4.89 -2.81 -21.79
N GLN A 104 -5.90 -1.99 -21.48
CA GLN A 104 -6.61 -2.03 -20.20
C GLN A 104 -7.23 -3.40 -19.92
N ASP A 105 -7.81 -4.05 -20.93
CA ASP A 105 -8.47 -5.36 -20.77
C ASP A 105 -7.49 -6.44 -20.32
N TYR A 106 -6.27 -6.45 -20.88
CA TYR A 106 -5.23 -7.38 -20.45
C TYR A 106 -4.83 -7.14 -18.98
N THR A 107 -4.69 -5.88 -18.58
CA THR A 107 -4.40 -5.49 -17.19
C THR A 107 -5.53 -5.93 -16.25
N ASN A 108 -6.79 -5.64 -16.61
CA ASN A 108 -7.98 -6.00 -15.82
C ASN A 108 -8.10 -7.51 -15.65
N ASN A 109 -7.96 -8.28 -16.72
CA ASN A 109 -8.00 -9.74 -16.67
C ASN A 109 -6.83 -10.34 -15.86
N SER A 110 -5.67 -9.68 -15.85
CA SER A 110 -4.52 -10.07 -15.04
C SER A 110 -4.76 -9.85 -13.56
N ILE A 111 -5.33 -8.70 -13.18
CA ILE A 111 -5.72 -8.39 -11.81
C ILE A 111 -6.78 -9.37 -11.32
N LYS A 112 -7.81 -9.61 -12.14
CA LYS A 112 -8.85 -10.59 -11.83
C LYS A 112 -8.26 -11.96 -11.56
N TYR A 113 -7.36 -12.44 -12.42
CA TYR A 113 -6.69 -13.72 -12.21
C TYR A 113 -5.89 -13.79 -10.90
N VAL A 114 -5.17 -12.73 -10.54
CA VAL A 114 -4.46 -12.66 -9.26
C VAL A 114 -5.46 -12.73 -8.10
N LEU A 115 -6.52 -11.92 -8.12
CA LEU A 115 -7.52 -11.87 -7.05
C LEU A 115 -8.30 -13.18 -6.92
N ASP A 116 -8.78 -13.76 -8.04
CA ASP A 116 -9.41 -15.09 -8.09
C ASP A 116 -8.51 -16.12 -7.39
N THR A 117 -7.22 -16.16 -7.79
CA THR A 117 -6.25 -17.09 -7.22
C THR A 117 -6.08 -16.87 -5.71
N LEU A 118 -5.93 -15.63 -5.26
CA LEU A 118 -5.77 -15.31 -3.84
C LEU A 118 -7.01 -15.65 -3.01
N PHE A 119 -8.21 -15.34 -3.50
CA PHE A 119 -9.46 -15.71 -2.84
C PHE A 119 -9.60 -17.23 -2.75
N ASP A 120 -9.30 -17.95 -3.82
CA ASP A 120 -9.46 -19.40 -3.87
C ASP A 120 -8.39 -20.18 -3.10
N THR A 121 -7.23 -19.58 -2.85
CA THR A 121 -6.10 -20.28 -2.21
C THR A 121 -5.69 -19.69 -0.86
N VAL A 122 -5.32 -18.41 -0.82
CA VAL A 122 -4.68 -17.78 0.36
C VAL A 122 -5.71 -17.25 1.35
N TYR A 123 -6.75 -16.58 0.88
CA TYR A 123 -7.74 -15.90 1.73
C TYR A 123 -8.85 -16.84 2.21
N GLN A 124 -8.47 -18.08 2.51
CA GLN A 124 -9.36 -19.04 3.15
C GLN A 124 -9.42 -18.77 4.65
N ASP A 125 -10.62 -18.87 5.20
CA ASP A 125 -10.86 -18.69 6.63
C ASP A 125 -10.05 -19.71 7.43
N ASN A 126 -9.15 -19.19 8.26
CA ASN A 126 -8.52 -19.97 9.30
C ASN A 126 -9.43 -19.85 10.52
N SER A 127 -9.84 -20.96 11.13
CA SER A 127 -10.78 -21.05 12.27
C SER A 127 -10.34 -20.34 13.57
N LYS A 128 -9.29 -19.53 13.49
CA LYS A 128 -8.79 -18.67 14.57
C LYS A 128 -9.51 -17.33 14.52
N SER A 129 -10.05 -16.92 15.66
CA SER A 129 -10.56 -15.56 15.82
C SER A 129 -9.41 -14.57 15.98
N PRO A 130 -9.51 -13.36 15.40
CA PRO A 130 -8.54 -12.30 15.63
C PRO A 130 -8.63 -11.80 17.06
N ASN A 131 -7.70 -10.91 17.45
CA ASN A 131 -7.78 -10.26 18.75
C ASN A 131 -9.05 -9.39 18.85
N LYS A 132 -9.53 -9.12 20.07
CA LYS A 132 -10.79 -8.37 20.30
C LYS A 132 -10.75 -6.93 19.77
N ASN A 133 -9.57 -6.33 19.68
CA ASN A 133 -9.37 -4.94 19.27
C ASN A 133 -8.79 -4.84 17.86
N TYR A 134 -9.04 -5.83 17.00
CA TYR A 134 -8.32 -5.99 15.74
C TYR A 134 -8.32 -4.73 14.87
N ILE A 135 -9.50 -4.10 14.76
CA ILE A 135 -9.70 -2.86 14.01
C ILE A 135 -8.88 -1.71 14.57
N ILE A 136 -8.85 -1.58 15.90
CA ILE A 136 -8.09 -0.53 16.57
C ILE A 136 -6.59 -0.79 16.41
N ASP A 137 -6.12 -2.00 16.75
CA ASP A 137 -4.70 -2.33 16.76
C ASP A 137 -4.05 -2.23 15.36
N ASN A 138 -4.78 -2.64 14.31
CA ASN A 138 -4.20 -2.75 12.96
C ASN A 138 -4.48 -1.56 12.04
N TYR A 139 -5.47 -0.72 12.36
CA TYR A 139 -5.82 0.45 11.54
C TYR A 139 -5.68 1.76 12.32
N THR A 140 -6.57 2.04 13.27
CA THR A 140 -6.62 3.37 13.89
C THR A 140 -5.47 3.66 14.84
N GLY A 141 -5.11 2.69 15.68
CA GLY A 141 -3.95 2.74 16.58
C GLY A 141 -2.65 2.87 15.79
N ARG A 142 -2.55 2.22 14.64
CA ARG A 142 -1.40 2.35 13.74
C ARG A 142 -1.26 3.77 13.20
N ILE A 143 -2.36 4.40 12.75
CA ILE A 143 -2.36 5.81 12.32
C ILE A 143 -1.87 6.71 13.45
N LYS A 144 -2.43 6.54 14.66
CA LYS A 144 -2.03 7.32 15.85
C LYS A 144 -0.54 7.17 16.15
N ASN A 145 -0.05 5.94 16.23
CA ASN A 145 1.35 5.66 16.55
C ASN A 145 2.31 6.26 15.51
N ARG A 146 2.03 6.04 14.22
CA ARG A 146 2.86 6.53 13.11
C ARG A 146 2.88 8.06 13.05
N LEU A 147 1.73 8.71 13.15
CA LEU A 147 1.68 10.18 13.10
C LEU A 147 2.25 10.83 14.37
N ASN A 148 2.04 10.26 15.55
CA ASN A 148 2.66 10.76 16.78
C ASN A 148 4.18 10.64 16.74
N SER A 149 4.73 9.59 16.12
CA SER A 149 6.18 9.44 15.97
C SER A 149 6.83 10.60 15.21
N LEU A 150 6.10 11.26 14.30
CA LEU A 150 6.60 12.46 13.63
C LEU A 150 6.87 13.56 14.65
N LYS A 151 5.91 13.83 15.54
CA LYS A 151 6.03 14.84 16.61
C LYS A 151 7.24 14.55 17.50
N ASP A 152 7.47 13.28 17.85
CA ASP A 152 8.59 12.86 18.69
C ASP A 152 9.95 13.04 18.01
N ILE A 153 10.04 12.76 16.71
CA ILE A 153 11.27 12.95 15.92
C ILE A 153 11.61 14.44 15.80
N GLY A 154 10.60 15.32 15.78
CA GLY A 154 10.81 16.76 15.60
C GLY A 154 11.26 17.07 14.18
N ILE A 155 10.50 16.63 13.18
CA ILE A 155 10.89 16.62 11.75
C ILE A 155 11.32 17.99 11.22
N VAL A 156 10.73 19.08 11.73
CA VAL A 156 11.11 20.47 11.40
C VAL A 156 12.59 20.72 11.74
N LYS A 157 13.02 20.30 12.94
CA LYS A 157 14.38 20.49 13.41
C LYS A 157 15.36 19.51 12.76
N VAL A 158 14.94 18.26 12.57
CA VAL A 158 15.82 17.18 12.08
C VAL A 158 16.04 17.26 10.58
N TYR A 159 14.99 17.54 9.80
CA TYR A 159 15.03 17.52 8.34
C TYR A 159 14.90 18.91 7.70
N GLY A 160 14.64 19.96 8.48
CA GLY A 160 14.45 21.32 7.96
C GLY A 160 13.10 21.53 7.25
N PHE A 161 12.14 20.63 7.47
CA PHE A 161 10.80 20.73 6.90
C PHE A 161 9.96 21.84 7.52
N SER A 162 8.92 22.27 6.81
CA SER A 162 7.98 23.27 7.30
C SER A 162 7.10 22.73 8.43
N ASN A 163 6.38 23.62 9.13
CA ASN A 163 5.44 23.23 10.18
C ASN A 163 4.06 22.80 9.64
N LYS A 164 3.90 22.66 8.32
CA LYS A 164 2.59 22.46 7.66
C LYS A 164 1.90 21.18 8.11
N LEU A 165 2.60 20.04 8.07
CA LEU A 165 2.03 18.76 8.52
C LEU A 165 1.53 18.81 9.97
N TYR A 166 2.28 19.45 10.88
CA TYR A 166 1.85 19.58 12.27
C TYR A 166 0.64 20.50 12.40
N LYS A 167 0.60 21.63 11.70
CA LYS A 167 -0.59 22.49 11.67
C LYS A 167 -1.82 21.73 11.17
N MET A 168 -1.71 20.98 10.08
CA MET A 168 -2.81 20.16 9.54
C MET A 168 -3.31 19.14 10.57
N MET A 169 -2.39 18.47 11.27
CA MET A 169 -2.72 17.49 12.31
C MET A 169 -3.35 18.09 13.57
N GLU A 170 -3.19 19.41 13.80
CA GLU A 170 -3.68 20.08 15.02
C GLU A 170 -4.92 20.92 14.77
N LEU A 171 -4.99 21.60 13.62
CA LEU A 171 -6.04 22.57 13.30
C LEU A 171 -6.97 22.08 12.19
N GLY A 172 -6.58 21.06 11.43
CA GLY A 172 -7.23 20.70 10.18
C GLY A 172 -6.73 21.57 9.02
N PHE A 173 -7.43 21.51 7.89
CA PHE A 173 -7.07 22.23 6.67
C PHE A 173 -8.30 22.43 5.78
N VAL A 174 -8.20 23.34 4.81
CA VAL A 174 -9.17 23.43 3.71
C VAL A 174 -8.52 22.82 2.47
N LEU A 175 -9.24 21.95 1.79
CA LEU A 175 -8.81 21.33 0.54
C LEU A 175 -9.91 21.43 -0.49
N ASN A 176 -9.60 22.05 -1.63
CA ASN A 176 -10.56 22.26 -2.73
C ASN A 176 -11.89 22.83 -2.21
N ASP A 177 -11.80 23.94 -1.48
CA ASP A 177 -12.91 24.69 -0.86
C ASP A 177 -13.69 23.97 0.25
N GLU A 178 -13.24 22.79 0.69
CA GLU A 178 -13.86 22.04 1.77
C GLU A 178 -12.98 21.95 3.01
N PHE A 179 -13.55 22.19 4.20
CA PHE A 179 -12.84 21.98 5.45
C PHE A 179 -12.76 20.50 5.82
N TYR A 180 -11.56 20.09 6.24
CA TYR A 180 -11.23 18.78 6.80
C TYR A 180 -10.71 18.98 8.23
N PRO A 181 -11.37 18.38 9.25
CA PRO A 181 -10.89 18.46 10.62
C PRO A 181 -9.57 17.67 10.78
N PRO A 182 -8.86 17.87 11.91
CA PRO A 182 -7.73 17.01 12.28
C PRO A 182 -8.07 15.53 12.14
N ILE A 183 -7.17 14.73 11.55
CA ILE A 183 -7.45 13.30 11.31
C ILE A 183 -7.82 12.53 12.59
N PHE A 184 -7.27 12.95 13.73
CA PHE A 184 -7.57 12.33 15.02
C PHE A 184 -9.02 12.52 15.48
N ASP A 185 -9.73 13.53 14.97
CA ASP A 185 -11.16 13.69 15.24
C ASP A 185 -11.96 12.54 14.63
N TYR A 186 -11.70 12.21 13.36
CA TYR A 186 -12.31 11.04 12.70
C TYR A 186 -11.94 9.74 13.42
N ILE A 187 -10.66 9.55 13.75
CA ILE A 187 -10.21 8.33 14.43
C ILE A 187 -10.89 8.17 15.79
N ASN A 188 -10.93 9.23 16.61
CA ASN A 188 -11.56 9.19 17.92
C ASN A 188 -13.07 9.02 17.85
N PHE A 189 -13.71 9.47 16.76
CA PHE A 189 -15.12 9.24 16.52
C PHE A 189 -15.39 7.77 16.18
N ILE A 190 -14.64 7.20 15.24
CA ILE A 190 -14.76 5.78 14.83
C ILE A 190 -14.53 4.84 16.01
N GLU A 191 -13.50 5.08 16.83
CA GLU A 191 -13.18 4.23 17.99
C GLU A 191 -14.25 4.26 19.10
N LYS A 192 -15.15 5.26 19.09
CA LYS A 192 -16.26 5.35 20.04
C LYS A 192 -17.57 4.78 19.49
N ASP A 193 -17.64 4.51 18.19
CA ASP A 193 -18.83 3.96 17.55
C ASP A 193 -18.82 2.42 17.60
N ASN A 194 -19.41 1.87 18.66
CA ASN A 194 -19.56 0.42 18.81
C ASN A 194 -20.37 -0.22 17.68
N SER A 195 -21.31 0.49 17.05
CA SER A 195 -22.10 -0.05 15.95
C SER A 195 -21.21 -0.26 14.73
N LEU A 196 -20.44 0.76 14.35
CA LEU A 196 -19.49 0.67 13.25
C LEU A 196 -18.41 -0.37 13.54
N LEU A 197 -17.81 -0.35 14.73
CA LEU A 197 -16.77 -1.31 15.10
C LEU A 197 -17.27 -2.76 15.00
N ASN A 198 -18.51 -3.04 15.41
CA ASN A 198 -19.10 -4.37 15.26
C ASN A 198 -19.26 -4.79 13.79
N LYS A 199 -19.60 -3.85 12.89
CA LYS A 199 -19.70 -4.12 11.44
C LYS A 199 -18.32 -4.35 10.82
N LEU A 200 -17.31 -3.60 11.26
CA LEU A 200 -15.93 -3.73 10.80
C LEU A 200 -15.25 -4.98 11.35
N GLN A 201 -15.68 -5.48 12.51
CA GLN A 201 -15.04 -6.58 13.21
C GLN A 201 -14.83 -7.80 12.30
N ILE A 202 -13.63 -8.35 12.37
CA ILE A 202 -13.26 -9.60 11.70
C ILE A 202 -13.60 -10.76 12.64
N LEU A 203 -14.27 -11.79 12.12
CA LEU A 203 -14.68 -12.97 12.90
C LEU A 203 -13.61 -14.08 12.88
N ASN A 204 -13.01 -14.29 11.71
CA ASN A 204 -11.96 -15.28 11.47
C ASN A 204 -10.76 -14.60 10.82
N THR A 205 -9.55 -14.98 11.21
CA THR A 205 -8.34 -14.59 10.48
C THR A 205 -8.21 -15.38 9.18
N THR A 206 -7.47 -14.85 8.22
CA THR A 206 -7.02 -15.61 7.04
C THR A 206 -5.50 -15.54 6.96
N ASP A 207 -4.87 -16.43 6.21
CA ASP A 207 -3.52 -16.11 5.73
C ASP A 207 -3.62 -14.91 4.77
N SER A 208 -2.56 -14.09 4.73
CA SER A 208 -2.47 -12.92 3.83
C SER A 208 -1.02 -12.46 3.66
N HIS A 209 -0.76 -11.65 2.65
CA HIS A 209 0.56 -11.14 2.28
C HIS A 209 1.06 -10.03 3.24
N HIS A 210 0.13 -9.26 3.79
CA HIS A 210 0.30 -8.13 4.70
C HIS A 210 0.97 -6.87 4.13
N ASP A 211 1.30 -6.87 2.84
CA ASP A 211 1.82 -5.71 2.07
C ASP A 211 1.54 -5.86 0.57
N LEU A 212 0.33 -6.31 0.22
CA LEU A 212 -0.04 -6.59 -1.17
C LEU A 212 -0.23 -5.29 -1.96
N ILE A 213 0.85 -4.73 -2.49
CA ILE A 213 0.82 -3.62 -3.45
C ILE A 213 1.18 -4.16 -4.85
N PRO A 214 0.81 -3.48 -5.96
CA PRO A 214 1.13 -3.96 -7.30
C PRO A 214 2.63 -4.23 -7.55
N GLY A 215 3.52 -3.48 -6.88
CA GLY A 215 4.97 -3.70 -6.96
C GLY A 215 5.47 -4.97 -6.26
N ASN A 216 4.66 -5.57 -5.39
CA ASN A 216 4.99 -6.79 -4.65
C ASN A 216 4.41 -8.07 -5.30
N ILE A 217 3.94 -7.95 -6.55
CA ILE A 217 3.35 -9.04 -7.33
C ILE A 217 4.16 -9.15 -8.62
N LEU A 218 5.07 -10.11 -8.68
CA LEU A 218 5.82 -10.43 -9.90
C LEU A 218 4.91 -11.14 -10.89
N VAL A 219 5.02 -10.83 -12.18
CA VAL A 219 4.10 -11.32 -13.22
C VAL A 219 4.84 -11.91 -14.41
N LYS A 220 4.36 -13.07 -14.87
CA LYS A 220 4.82 -13.68 -16.13
C LYS A 220 3.89 -13.29 -17.27
N ILE A 221 4.39 -12.41 -18.13
CA ILE A 221 3.63 -11.89 -19.27
C ILE A 221 3.39 -12.98 -20.32
N ASP A 222 2.19 -13.00 -20.92
CA ASP A 222 1.94 -13.74 -22.15
C ASP A 222 2.62 -12.99 -23.30
N GLU A 223 3.56 -13.65 -24.00
CA GLU A 223 4.33 -13.07 -25.11
C GLU A 223 3.44 -12.45 -26.22
N ASN A 224 2.19 -12.89 -26.32
CA ASN A 224 1.22 -12.39 -27.30
C ASN A 224 0.15 -11.46 -26.71
N TYR A 225 0.18 -11.18 -25.41
CA TYR A 225 -0.78 -10.33 -24.69
C TYR A 225 -2.26 -10.72 -24.97
N LYS A 226 -2.57 -12.01 -25.13
CA LYS A 226 -3.87 -12.45 -25.68
C LYS A 226 -5.04 -12.26 -24.72
N SER A 227 -4.82 -12.43 -23.43
CA SER A 227 -5.90 -12.37 -22.44
C SER A 227 -5.46 -11.80 -21.10
N ARG A 228 -4.44 -12.39 -20.49
CA ARG A 228 -3.88 -12.01 -19.18
C ARG A 228 -2.47 -12.57 -19.02
N ILE A 229 -1.80 -12.18 -17.92
CA ILE A 229 -0.57 -12.83 -17.45
C ILE A 229 -0.78 -14.35 -17.31
N THR A 230 0.28 -15.11 -17.56
CA THR A 230 0.25 -16.58 -17.48
C THR A 230 0.48 -17.10 -16.07
N ASP A 231 1.25 -16.37 -15.26
CA ASP A 231 1.61 -16.76 -13.89
C ASP A 231 1.97 -15.53 -13.04
N PHE A 232 2.01 -15.67 -11.71
CA PHE A 232 2.48 -14.62 -10.80
C PHE A 232 3.15 -15.19 -9.53
N LYS A 233 3.95 -14.36 -8.86
CA LYS A 233 4.60 -14.65 -7.57
C LYS A 233 4.45 -13.47 -6.62
N LEU A 234 4.28 -13.76 -5.34
CA LEU A 234 4.22 -12.78 -4.27
C LEU A 234 5.61 -12.59 -3.65
N ILE A 235 6.03 -11.34 -3.46
CA ILE A 235 7.32 -10.96 -2.87
C ILE A 235 7.16 -9.87 -1.82
N ASP A 236 8.13 -9.74 -0.93
CA ASP A 236 8.11 -8.72 0.13
C ASP A 236 6.89 -8.77 1.09
N PRO A 237 6.42 -9.96 1.55
CA PRO A 237 5.39 -10.02 2.57
C PRO A 237 5.87 -9.44 3.91
N ARG A 238 4.95 -8.85 4.69
CA ARG A 238 5.32 -8.19 5.97
C ARG A 238 5.29 -9.08 7.22
N GLY A 239 4.97 -10.37 7.07
CA GLY A 239 4.96 -11.33 8.18
C GLY A 239 4.27 -10.80 9.45
N VAL A 240 4.84 -11.10 10.62
CA VAL A 240 4.32 -10.70 11.94
C VAL A 240 4.53 -9.22 12.31
N GLY A 241 5.19 -8.43 11.45
CA GLY A 241 5.91 -7.18 11.74
C GLY A 241 5.34 -6.19 12.79
N GLU A 242 5.01 -4.97 12.37
CA GLU A 242 4.83 -3.78 13.25
C GLU A 242 3.84 -3.95 14.42
N THR A 243 2.79 -4.74 14.25
CA THR A 243 1.76 -4.95 15.27
C THR A 243 2.01 -6.16 16.15
N GLY A 244 3.09 -6.93 15.91
CA GLY A 244 3.42 -8.15 16.63
C GLY A 244 2.31 -9.22 16.57
N SER A 245 1.37 -9.07 15.65
CA SER A 245 0.14 -9.84 15.56
C SER A 245 0.15 -10.65 14.28
N ASP A 246 0.19 -11.98 14.40
CA ASP A 246 0.02 -12.96 13.29
C ASP A 246 -1.36 -12.90 12.60
N ASN A 247 -2.26 -12.03 13.09
CA ASN A 247 -3.70 -12.14 12.89
C ASN A 247 -4.26 -11.13 11.87
N ARG A 248 -3.51 -10.75 10.84
CA ARG A 248 -4.03 -9.84 9.80
C ARG A 248 -4.94 -10.59 8.83
N HIS A 249 -6.07 -9.97 8.54
CA HIS A 249 -7.09 -10.43 7.61
C HIS A 249 -6.83 -9.87 6.20
N TYR A 250 -7.23 -10.60 5.16
CA TYR A 250 -7.03 -10.21 3.76
C TYR A 250 -7.62 -8.84 3.37
N THR A 251 -8.57 -8.30 4.14
CA THR A 251 -9.07 -6.92 3.95
C THR A 251 -7.94 -5.89 4.03
N TYR A 252 -6.88 -6.19 4.77
CA TYR A 252 -5.67 -5.36 4.82
C TYR A 252 -4.92 -5.40 3.49
N ASP A 253 -4.75 -6.59 2.89
CA ASP A 253 -4.10 -6.74 1.57
C ASP A 253 -4.88 -6.02 0.48
N ILE A 254 -6.21 -6.20 0.45
CA ILE A 254 -7.06 -5.52 -0.55
C ILE A 254 -6.96 -3.99 -0.38
N GLY A 255 -6.95 -3.48 0.85
CA GLY A 255 -6.73 -2.06 1.10
C GLY A 255 -5.35 -1.57 0.65
N LYS A 256 -4.29 -2.37 0.83
CA LYS A 256 -2.95 -2.05 0.30
C LYS A 256 -2.89 -2.13 -1.23
N LEU A 257 -3.61 -3.05 -1.86
CA LEU A 257 -3.66 -3.16 -3.32
C LEU A 257 -4.32 -1.92 -3.93
N LEU A 258 -5.46 -1.53 -3.35
CA LEU A 258 -6.20 -0.32 -3.74
C LEU A 258 -5.40 0.96 -3.49
N LEU A 259 -4.71 1.07 -2.33
CA LEU A 259 -3.77 2.17 -2.09
C LEU A 259 -2.65 2.17 -3.14
N GLY A 260 -2.07 1.00 -3.40
CA GLY A 260 -0.96 0.83 -4.33
C GLY A 260 -1.34 1.26 -5.74
N ALA A 261 -2.57 0.94 -6.19
CA ALA A 261 -3.11 1.39 -7.47
C ALA A 261 -3.39 2.91 -7.49
N ASP A 262 -4.02 3.47 -6.45
CA ASP A 262 -4.35 4.91 -6.38
C ASP A 262 -3.11 5.81 -6.28
N THR A 263 -2.01 5.30 -5.72
CA THR A 263 -0.81 6.09 -5.45
C THR A 263 0.36 5.82 -6.38
N LEU A 264 0.25 4.80 -7.25
CA LEU A 264 1.28 4.41 -8.22
C LEU A 264 1.65 5.61 -9.09
N ASP A 265 2.93 5.99 -9.11
CA ASP A 265 3.49 7.14 -9.84
C ASP A 265 2.90 8.53 -9.51
N ILE A 266 1.89 8.60 -8.66
CA ILE A 266 1.28 9.84 -8.19
C ILE A 266 2.01 10.31 -6.93
N PHE A 267 2.13 9.45 -5.92
CA PHE A 267 2.82 9.76 -4.65
C PHE A 267 3.95 8.78 -4.33
N ARG A 268 4.11 7.73 -5.13
CA ARG A 268 5.11 6.68 -4.94
C ARG A 268 5.82 6.40 -6.25
N ILE A 269 7.13 6.63 -6.27
CA ILE A 269 7.98 6.21 -7.38
C ILE A 269 8.22 4.70 -7.23
N PHE A 270 7.57 3.89 -8.06
CA PHE A 270 7.90 2.46 -8.16
C PHE A 270 8.98 2.28 -9.22
N ASN A 271 10.00 1.46 -8.92
CA ASN A 271 11.09 1.12 -9.84
C ASN A 271 11.84 2.33 -10.44
N GLY A 272 11.97 3.44 -9.69
CA GLY A 272 12.85 4.58 -10.02
C GLY A 272 12.43 5.40 -11.25
N LYS A 273 11.33 5.03 -11.92
CA LYS A 273 10.76 5.79 -13.03
C LYS A 273 9.78 6.82 -12.46
N CYS A 274 10.13 8.09 -12.46
CA CYS A 274 9.14 9.17 -12.45
C CYS A 274 9.63 10.22 -13.43
N ALA A 275 8.95 10.34 -14.58
CA ALA A 275 9.31 11.34 -15.58
C ALA A 275 8.63 12.68 -15.29
N ASP A 276 7.38 12.65 -14.81
CA ASP A 276 6.51 13.82 -14.69
C ASP A 276 5.66 13.79 -13.41
N LYS A 277 5.45 14.94 -12.77
CA LYS A 277 4.47 15.09 -11.69
C LYS A 277 3.06 14.94 -12.27
N LEU A 278 2.30 13.96 -11.79
CA LEU A 278 0.91 13.68 -12.22
C LEU A 278 -0.15 14.44 -11.41
N TYR A 279 0.27 15.41 -10.59
CA TYR A 279 -0.61 16.23 -9.77
C TYR A 279 -0.13 17.69 -9.74
N GLN A 280 -1.08 18.59 -9.54
CA GLN A 280 -0.87 19.98 -9.18
C GLN A 280 -1.14 20.13 -7.69
N TYR A 281 -0.22 20.80 -7.00
CA TYR A 281 -0.30 21.08 -5.57
C TYR A 281 0.01 22.56 -5.33
N GLU A 282 -0.91 23.24 -4.65
CA GLU A 282 -0.72 24.62 -4.20
C GLU A 282 -1.12 24.73 -2.73
N CYS A 283 -0.44 25.62 -2.01
CA CYS A 283 -0.72 25.93 -0.61
C CYS A 283 -0.75 27.46 -0.43
N VAL A 284 -1.85 27.97 0.10
CA VAL A 284 -2.00 29.36 0.54
C VAL A 284 -1.95 29.37 2.06
N GLU A 285 -0.82 29.84 2.59
CA GLU A 285 -0.61 29.89 4.04
C GLU A 285 -1.49 30.97 4.67
N ASN A 286 -2.32 30.58 5.62
CA ASN A 286 -3.16 31.52 6.36
C ASN A 286 -2.67 31.62 7.80
N ASN A 287 -1.86 32.64 8.08
CA ASN A 287 -1.23 32.87 9.38
C ASN A 287 -2.21 33.08 10.56
N ARG A 288 -3.53 33.14 10.31
CA ARG A 288 -4.56 33.36 11.33
C ARG A 288 -5.65 32.27 11.40
N MET A 289 -5.67 31.33 10.45
CA MET A 289 -6.68 30.26 10.38
C MET A 289 -6.01 28.94 9.98
N VAL A 290 -6.72 28.07 9.27
CA VAL A 290 -6.18 26.85 8.68
C VAL A 290 -5.58 27.15 7.31
N ASP A 291 -4.51 26.44 6.95
CA ASP A 291 -3.89 26.58 5.63
C ASP A 291 -4.84 26.02 4.55
N GLU A 292 -4.87 26.68 3.39
CA GLU A 292 -5.69 26.29 2.25
C GLU A 292 -4.83 25.55 1.22
N TYR A 293 -5.33 24.41 0.75
CA TYR A 293 -4.65 23.55 -0.19
C TYR A 293 -5.50 23.34 -1.44
N LYS A 294 -4.81 23.26 -2.58
CA LYS A 294 -5.37 22.77 -3.83
C LYS A 294 -4.61 21.54 -4.25
N LEU A 295 -5.32 20.44 -4.50
CA LEU A 295 -4.75 19.20 -5.02
C LEU A 295 -5.62 18.70 -6.17
N GLU A 296 -5.06 18.69 -7.37
CA GLU A 296 -5.71 18.23 -8.60
C GLU A 296 -4.80 17.25 -9.33
N PHE A 297 -5.32 16.08 -9.71
CA PHE A 297 -4.59 15.13 -10.54
C PHE A 297 -4.73 15.51 -12.01
N ASP A 298 -3.69 15.25 -12.82
CA ASP A 298 -3.77 15.44 -14.27
C ASP A 298 -4.64 14.35 -14.90
N ILE A 299 -5.95 14.57 -14.87
CA ILE A 299 -6.95 13.65 -15.44
C ILE A 299 -6.79 13.45 -16.94
N ASN A 300 -6.01 14.27 -17.64
CA ASN A 300 -5.74 14.10 -19.06
C ASN A 300 -4.55 13.17 -19.33
N SER A 301 -3.71 12.94 -18.32
CA SER A 301 -2.61 11.97 -18.39
C SER A 301 -3.18 10.57 -18.68
N PRO A 302 -2.71 9.89 -19.74
CA PRO A 302 -3.10 8.50 -20.03
C PRO A 302 -2.83 7.55 -18.86
N ILE A 303 -1.78 7.84 -18.08
CA ILE A 303 -1.38 7.05 -16.92
C ILE A 303 -2.41 7.18 -15.79
N VAL A 304 -2.82 8.40 -15.46
CA VAL A 304 -3.83 8.67 -14.42
C VAL A 304 -5.16 8.02 -14.81
N LYS A 305 -5.61 8.18 -16.06
CA LYS A 305 -6.83 7.50 -16.56
C LYS A 305 -6.75 5.98 -16.43
N LYS A 306 -5.60 5.38 -16.74
CA LYS A 306 -5.40 3.94 -16.62
C LYS A 306 -5.49 3.49 -15.16
N TYR A 307 -4.98 4.27 -14.21
CA TYR A 307 -5.11 3.96 -12.77
C TYR A 307 -6.54 4.12 -12.26
N ASP A 308 -7.23 5.18 -12.66
CA ASP A 308 -8.64 5.41 -12.30
C ASP A 308 -9.50 4.24 -12.80
N ASN A 309 -9.40 3.90 -14.09
CA ASN A 309 -10.12 2.77 -14.69
C ASN A 309 -9.79 1.44 -14.00
N THR A 310 -8.53 1.25 -13.59
CA THR A 310 -8.12 0.02 -12.89
C THR A 310 -8.70 -0.03 -11.48
N THR A 311 -8.71 1.09 -10.76
CA THR A 311 -9.27 1.18 -9.41
C THR A 311 -10.79 0.97 -9.45
N GLU A 312 -11.48 1.55 -10.43
CA GLU A 312 -12.90 1.31 -10.69
C GLU A 312 -13.16 -0.17 -10.98
N PHE A 313 -12.39 -0.79 -11.88
CA PHE A 313 -12.51 -2.21 -12.19
C PHE A 313 -12.32 -3.11 -10.95
N ILE A 314 -11.31 -2.84 -10.11
CA ILE A 314 -11.10 -3.59 -8.87
C ILE A 314 -12.34 -3.50 -7.98
N TRP A 315 -12.92 -2.31 -7.83
CA TRP A 315 -14.12 -2.13 -7.03
C TRP A 315 -15.34 -2.85 -7.61
N GLU A 316 -15.59 -2.74 -8.91
CA GLU A 316 -16.67 -3.47 -9.59
C GLU A 316 -16.53 -4.99 -9.41
N TYR A 317 -15.31 -5.49 -9.53
CA TYR A 317 -14.99 -6.90 -9.32
C TYR A 317 -15.25 -7.33 -7.87
N LEU A 318 -14.75 -6.59 -6.89
CA LEU A 318 -14.96 -6.90 -5.47
C LEU A 318 -16.45 -6.86 -5.10
N MET A 319 -17.20 -5.87 -5.58
CA MET A 319 -18.64 -5.75 -5.32
C MET A 319 -19.48 -6.87 -5.96
N SER A 320 -19.01 -7.45 -7.06
CA SER A 320 -19.70 -8.55 -7.76
C SER A 320 -19.20 -9.94 -7.36
N HIS A 321 -18.19 -10.04 -6.51
CA HIS A 321 -17.56 -11.30 -6.16
C HIS A 321 -18.47 -12.17 -5.25
N PRO A 322 -18.75 -13.44 -5.61
CA PRO A 322 -19.76 -14.24 -4.93
C PRO A 322 -19.43 -14.62 -3.48
N ARG A 323 -18.17 -14.50 -3.08
CA ARG A 323 -17.71 -14.80 -1.71
C ARG A 323 -17.78 -13.60 -0.76
N LEU A 324 -18.00 -12.39 -1.29
CA LEU A 324 -17.96 -11.15 -0.52
C LEU A 324 -19.37 -10.70 -0.16
N ASN A 325 -19.54 -10.19 1.06
CA ASN A 325 -20.80 -9.58 1.51
C ASN A 325 -20.62 -8.07 1.75
N GLU A 326 -21.72 -7.39 2.09
CA GLU A 326 -21.74 -5.95 2.35
C GLU A 326 -20.75 -5.49 3.43
N TYR A 327 -20.48 -6.32 4.45
CA TYR A 327 -19.51 -6.00 5.49
C TYR A 327 -18.07 -6.11 4.98
N ASP A 328 -17.78 -7.01 4.05
CA ASP A 328 -16.45 -7.09 3.42
C ASP A 328 -16.17 -5.84 2.59
N ILE A 329 -17.16 -5.36 1.83
CA ILE A 329 -17.05 -4.10 1.10
C ILE A 329 -16.80 -2.93 2.05
N LEU A 330 -17.56 -2.85 3.15
CA LEU A 330 -17.35 -1.83 4.18
C LEU A 330 -15.93 -1.91 4.78
N ARG A 331 -15.42 -3.12 5.05
CA ARG A 331 -14.06 -3.34 5.57
C ARG A 331 -12.98 -2.95 4.57
N PHE A 332 -13.19 -3.16 3.27
CA PHE A 332 -12.24 -2.71 2.24
C PHE A 332 -12.19 -1.20 2.15
N LEU A 333 -13.35 -0.52 2.17
CA LEU A 333 -13.43 0.94 2.15
C LEU A 333 -12.71 1.54 3.36
N PHE A 334 -12.99 0.98 4.55
CA PHE A 334 -12.31 1.36 5.78
C PHE A 334 -10.79 1.13 5.69
N SER A 335 -10.39 -0.07 5.23
CA SER A 335 -8.99 -0.45 5.07
C SER A 335 -8.26 0.54 4.16
N GLN A 336 -8.75 0.78 2.94
CA GLN A 336 -8.16 1.73 1.98
C GLN A 336 -8.03 3.13 2.60
N ALA A 337 -9.09 3.64 3.24
CA ALA A 337 -9.08 4.96 3.88
C ALA A 337 -8.01 5.10 4.98
N CYS A 338 -7.76 4.01 5.71
CA CYS A 338 -6.76 3.99 6.77
C CYS A 338 -5.31 3.76 6.29
N MET A 339 -5.06 3.37 5.03
CA MET A 339 -3.71 3.01 4.58
C MET A 339 -2.80 4.19 4.22
N TYR A 340 -3.34 5.38 3.95
CA TYR A 340 -2.54 6.56 3.55
C TYR A 340 -1.68 7.11 4.69
N HIS A 341 -2.32 7.44 5.82
CA HIS A 341 -1.67 8.14 6.93
C HIS A 341 -0.49 7.37 7.57
N PRO A 342 -0.53 6.04 7.74
CA PRO A 342 0.62 5.29 8.25
C PRO A 342 1.86 5.36 7.37
N ASP A 343 1.72 5.68 6.09
CA ASP A 343 2.82 5.76 5.13
C ASP A 343 3.45 7.18 5.06
N VAL A 344 2.80 8.20 5.65
CA VAL A 344 3.30 9.59 5.70
C VAL A 344 4.69 9.68 6.35
N PRO A 345 4.99 9.01 7.49
CA PRO A 345 6.32 9.07 8.07
C PRO A 345 7.42 8.48 7.19
N CYS A 346 7.12 7.47 6.38
CA CYS A 346 8.09 6.91 5.44
C CYS A 346 8.51 7.94 4.39
N ARG A 347 7.59 8.79 3.92
CA ARG A 347 7.90 9.87 2.96
C ARG A 347 8.84 10.91 3.54
N ILE A 348 8.65 11.22 4.81
CA ILE A 348 9.48 12.17 5.55
C ILE A 348 10.86 11.60 5.88
N ILE A 349 10.92 10.37 6.39
CA ILE A 349 12.15 9.81 6.97
C ILE A 349 13.04 9.19 5.88
N ASP A 350 12.46 8.40 4.99
CA ASP A 350 13.20 7.63 3.98
C ASP A 350 13.38 8.43 2.70
N GLU A 351 12.31 9.06 2.20
CA GLU A 351 12.33 9.80 0.92
C GLU A 351 12.72 11.27 1.09
N LYS A 352 12.59 11.81 2.31
CA LYS A 352 12.87 13.20 2.66
C LYS A 352 12.10 14.20 1.78
N ASP A 353 10.85 13.86 1.48
CA ASP A 353 9.97 14.69 0.65
C ASP A 353 8.72 15.11 1.45
N GLU A 354 8.71 16.38 1.87
CA GLU A 354 7.59 16.98 2.59
C GLU A 354 6.35 17.17 1.71
N GLU A 355 6.53 17.50 0.42
CA GLU A 355 5.40 17.74 -0.49
C GLU A 355 4.60 16.45 -0.69
N ILE A 356 5.28 15.34 -0.94
CA ILE A 356 4.65 14.03 -1.09
C ILE A 356 3.96 13.63 0.22
N ALA A 357 4.61 13.85 1.37
CA ALA A 357 4.02 13.55 2.68
C ALA A 357 2.71 14.33 2.92
N ILE A 358 2.68 15.62 2.58
CA ILE A 358 1.49 16.47 2.65
C ILE A 358 0.42 15.94 1.70
N CYS A 359 0.76 15.68 0.44
CA CYS A 359 -0.22 15.21 -0.54
C CYS A 359 -0.84 13.85 -0.15
N MET A 360 -0.05 12.93 0.40
CA MET A 360 -0.55 11.67 0.97
C MET A 360 -1.48 11.90 2.16
N TYR A 361 -1.17 12.86 3.03
CA TYR A 361 -2.03 13.23 4.17
C TYR A 361 -3.37 13.83 3.71
N LEU A 362 -3.34 14.74 2.73
CA LEU A 362 -4.52 15.34 2.10
C LEU A 362 -5.41 14.26 1.47
N ARG A 363 -4.85 13.41 0.59
CA ARG A 363 -5.57 12.32 -0.08
C ARG A 363 -6.15 11.33 0.92
N GLY A 364 -5.39 10.97 1.96
CA GLY A 364 -5.85 10.10 3.03
C GLY A 364 -7.06 10.66 3.77
N SER A 365 -7.04 11.96 4.07
CA SER A 365 -8.14 12.65 4.75
C SER A 365 -9.40 12.71 3.87
N MET A 366 -9.26 12.92 2.55
CA MET A 366 -10.37 12.80 1.60
C MET A 366 -10.98 11.39 1.62
N MET A 367 -10.15 10.35 1.64
CA MET A 367 -10.64 8.96 1.68
C MET A 367 -11.36 8.64 2.97
N LEU A 368 -10.85 9.12 4.11
CA LEU A 368 -11.52 8.91 5.37
C LEU A 368 -12.86 9.65 5.42
N ARG A 369 -12.93 10.89 4.93
CA ARG A 369 -14.20 11.62 4.80
C ARG A 369 -15.21 10.87 3.94
N LYS A 370 -14.81 10.39 2.76
CA LYS A 370 -15.69 9.59 1.88
C LYS A 370 -16.20 8.33 2.57
N PHE A 371 -15.36 7.67 3.36
CA PHE A 371 -15.79 6.54 4.18
C PHE A 371 -16.84 6.96 5.23
N MET A 372 -16.66 8.12 5.88
CA MET A 372 -17.65 8.65 6.82
C MET A 372 -18.98 8.99 6.11
N ASP A 373 -18.93 9.65 4.96
CA ASP A 373 -20.13 9.92 4.14
C ASP A 373 -20.85 8.61 3.78
N TYR A 374 -20.12 7.57 3.37
CA TYR A 374 -20.68 6.26 3.05
C TYR A 374 -21.39 5.60 4.24
N VAL A 375 -20.77 5.64 5.43
CA VAL A 375 -21.30 4.97 6.63
C VAL A 375 -22.48 5.72 7.24
N TYR A 376 -22.40 7.05 7.28
CA TYR A 376 -23.33 7.89 8.05
C TYR A 376 -24.32 8.67 7.17
N GLY A 377 -24.20 8.58 5.84
CA GLY A 377 -24.97 9.37 4.87
C GLY A 377 -24.48 10.82 4.71
N SER A 378 -23.74 11.33 5.71
CA SER A 378 -23.02 12.60 5.68
C SER A 378 -21.90 12.58 6.72
N ASP A 379 -20.76 13.16 6.38
CA ASP A 379 -19.62 13.37 7.27
C ASP A 379 -20.07 14.06 8.58
N PRO A 380 -19.89 13.41 9.75
CA PRO A 380 -20.29 13.95 11.06
C PRO A 380 -19.63 15.29 11.44
N PHE A 381 -18.61 15.72 10.71
CA PHE A 381 -17.90 16.97 10.95
C PHE A 381 -18.20 18.05 9.90
N LYS A 382 -18.98 17.74 8.85
CA LYS A 382 -19.27 18.65 7.72
C LYS A 382 -19.96 19.96 8.15
N GLU A 383 -20.84 19.90 9.15
CA GLU A 383 -21.59 21.07 9.64
C GLU A 383 -20.83 21.90 10.69
N ARG A 384 -19.65 21.46 11.14
CA ARG A 384 -18.92 22.17 12.21
C ARG A 384 -18.22 23.45 11.74
N PHE A 385 -18.13 23.67 10.43
CA PHE A 385 -17.55 24.86 9.82
C PHE A 385 -18.38 25.28 8.60
N ILE A 386 -19.42 26.07 8.86
CA ILE A 386 -19.95 27.00 7.85
C ILE A 386 -19.12 28.27 8.04
N ILE A 387 -18.23 28.56 7.08
CA ILE A 387 -17.45 29.80 7.04
C ILE A 387 -18.37 30.97 6.67
#